data_AF-A0A1I6FXD7-F1
#
_entry.id   AF-A0A1I6FXD7-F1
#
_cell.length_a   1.000
_cell.length_b   1.000
_cell.length_c   1.000
_cell.angle_alpha   90.00
_cell.angle_beta   90.00
_cell.angle_gamma   90.00
#
_symmetry.space_group_name_H-M   'P 1'
#
loop_
_entity.id
_entity.type
_entity.pdbx_description
1 polymer ?
#
loop_
_entity_poly.entity_id
_entity_poly.type
_entity_poly.pdbx_seq_one_letter_code
_entity_poly.pdbx_strand_id
1 'polypeptide(L)'
;MADFDPEKFEDKYANYFPQLQRAYKNAFNTMNDEYDSTLIHAIDQQILNESEPMYEDGDFYVQLPENPKERLTGVVVEDEKLDAVLDRYLDELAAEHRRVFGLNG
;
A
#
# COMPACT_ATOMS: atom_id res chain seq x y z
N MET A 1 1.83 17.81 -14.78
CA MET A 1 2.08 16.71 -13.83
C MET A 1 3.26 17.16 -12.99
N ALA A 2 3.24 16.92 -11.68
CA ALA A 2 4.46 17.16 -10.90
C ALA A 2 5.47 16.11 -11.36
N ASP A 3 6.62 16.52 -11.87
CA ASP A 3 7.74 15.60 -12.01
C ASP A 3 8.01 15.05 -10.60
N PHE A 4 7.89 13.74 -10.44
CA PHE A 4 8.21 13.09 -9.19
C PHE A 4 9.66 13.38 -8.84
N ASP A 5 9.87 13.86 -7.62
CA ASP A 5 11.17 14.28 -7.12
C ASP A 5 11.50 13.41 -5.90
N PRO A 6 12.46 12.47 -6.01
CA PRO A 6 12.85 11.60 -4.91
C PRO A 6 13.26 12.38 -3.66
N GLU A 7 13.90 13.55 -3.79
CA GLU A 7 14.34 14.35 -2.63
C GLU A 7 13.14 14.93 -1.87
N LYS A 8 12.05 15.27 -2.57
CA LYS A 8 10.80 15.71 -1.93
C LYS A 8 10.02 14.58 -1.29
N PHE A 9 10.33 13.33 -1.65
CA PHE A 9 9.68 12.16 -1.05
C PHE A 9 10.16 11.91 0.39
N GLU A 10 11.33 12.44 0.78
CA GLU A 10 11.77 12.47 2.18
C GLU A 10 10.78 13.22 3.08
N ASP A 11 10.09 14.24 2.53
CA ASP A 11 8.96 14.92 3.17
C ASP A 11 7.66 14.68 2.37
N LYS A 12 7.39 13.40 2.06
CA LYS A 12 6.25 12.96 1.23
C LYS A 12 4.89 13.43 1.73
N TYR A 13 4.71 13.58 3.03
CA TYR A 13 3.42 14.04 3.58
C TYR A 13 3.22 15.55 3.36
N ALA A 14 4.27 16.36 3.34
CA ALA A 14 4.13 17.78 2.96
C ALA A 14 3.98 17.96 1.43
N ASN A 15 4.69 17.14 0.64
CA ASN A 15 4.80 17.36 -0.81
C ASN A 15 3.78 16.56 -1.64
N TYR A 16 3.38 15.38 -1.18
CA TYR A 16 2.71 14.36 -1.99
C TYR A 16 1.52 13.67 -1.31
N PHE A 17 1.02 14.19 -0.18
CA PHE A 17 -0.09 13.55 0.54
C PHE A 17 -1.33 13.26 -0.33
N PRO A 18 -1.83 14.18 -1.19
CA PRO A 18 -2.95 13.87 -2.08
C PRO A 18 -2.69 12.70 -3.04
N GLN A 19 -1.45 12.55 -3.51
CA GLN A 19 -1.01 11.48 -4.38
C GLN A 19 -0.97 10.14 -3.64
N LEU A 20 -0.41 10.13 -2.43
CA LEU A 20 -0.39 8.95 -1.56
C LEU A 20 -1.82 8.49 -1.24
N GLN A 21 -2.71 9.40 -0.84
CA GLN A 21 -4.12 9.08 -0.58
C GLN A 21 -4.80 8.46 -1.82
N ARG A 22 -4.49 8.98 -3.01
CA ARG A 22 -5.03 8.45 -4.26
C ARG A 22 -4.49 7.05 -4.56
N ALA A 23 -3.20 6.80 -4.35
CA ALA A 23 -2.59 5.49 -4.58
C ALA A 23 -3.22 4.43 -3.65
N TYR A 24 -3.31 4.71 -2.35
CA TYR A 24 -3.95 3.81 -1.38
C TYR A 24 -5.42 3.56 -1.71
N LYS A 25 -6.18 4.60 -2.06
CA LYS A 25 -7.59 4.45 -2.47
C LYS A 25 -7.74 3.57 -3.71
N ASN A 26 -6.88 3.74 -4.72
CA ASN A 26 -6.94 2.93 -5.93
C ASN A 26 -6.61 1.47 -5.63
N ALA A 27 -5.52 1.21 -4.90
CA ALA A 27 -5.11 -0.14 -4.52
C ALA A 27 -6.19 -0.84 -3.71
N PHE A 28 -6.80 -0.14 -2.74
CA PHE A 28 -7.93 -0.65 -1.99
C PHE A 28 -9.09 -1.08 -2.90
N ASN A 29 -9.47 -0.24 -3.90
CA ASN A 29 -10.55 -0.61 -4.81
C ASN A 29 -10.20 -1.86 -5.63
N THR A 30 -8.99 -1.93 -6.19
CA THR A 30 -8.52 -3.11 -6.95
C THR A 30 -8.59 -4.36 -6.09
N MET A 31 -8.03 -4.30 -4.88
CA MET A 31 -7.98 -5.44 -3.97
C MET A 31 -9.36 -5.85 -3.47
N ASN A 32 -10.23 -4.88 -3.19
CA ASN A 32 -11.59 -5.13 -2.73
C ASN A 32 -12.51 -5.71 -3.84
N ASP A 33 -12.17 -5.48 -5.11
CA ASP A 33 -12.86 -6.11 -6.24
C ASP A 33 -12.38 -7.56 -6.50
N GLU A 34 -11.12 -7.86 -6.16
CA GLU A 34 -10.47 -9.17 -6.42
C GLU A 34 -10.61 -10.18 -5.26
N TYR A 35 -10.66 -9.70 -4.02
CA TYR A 35 -10.63 -10.52 -2.80
C TYR A 35 -11.85 -10.30 -1.89
N ASP A 36 -11.94 -11.10 -0.83
CA ASP A 36 -13.00 -10.95 0.18
C ASP A 36 -12.93 -9.55 0.83
N SER A 37 -14.01 -8.79 0.72
CA SER A 37 -14.05 -7.41 1.19
C SER A 37 -13.78 -7.29 2.69
N THR A 38 -14.20 -8.28 3.50
CA THR A 38 -13.97 -8.27 4.95
C THR A 38 -12.47 -8.38 5.25
N LEU A 39 -11.78 -9.28 4.55
CA LEU A 39 -10.34 -9.44 4.66
C LEU A 39 -9.60 -8.17 4.21
N ILE A 40 -10.00 -7.59 3.08
CA ILE A 40 -9.35 -6.37 2.55
C ILE A 40 -9.53 -5.17 3.49
N HIS A 41 -10.73 -4.95 4.02
CA HIS A 41 -10.95 -3.89 5.02
C HIS A 41 -10.14 -4.13 6.29
N ALA A 42 -10.00 -5.38 6.74
CA ALA A 42 -9.24 -5.68 7.94
C ALA A 42 -7.72 -5.45 7.73
N ILE A 43 -7.18 -5.84 6.57
CA ILE A 43 -5.79 -5.53 6.19
C ILE A 43 -5.57 -4.01 6.13
N ASP A 44 -6.46 -3.28 5.44
CA ASP A 44 -6.36 -1.82 5.29
C ASP A 44 -6.37 -1.11 6.65
N GLN A 45 -7.30 -1.48 7.53
CA GLN A 45 -7.52 -0.79 8.80
C GLN A 45 -6.56 -1.19 9.93
N GLN A 46 -6.02 -2.41 9.92
CA GLN A 46 -5.25 -2.94 11.05
C GLN A 46 -3.77 -3.14 10.75
N ILE A 47 -3.40 -3.29 9.47
CA ILE A 47 -2.02 -3.49 9.03
C ILE A 47 -1.53 -2.25 8.28
N LEU A 48 -2.23 -1.84 7.23
CA LEU A 48 -1.77 -0.78 6.34
C LEU A 48 -1.93 0.64 6.93
N ASN A 49 -2.77 0.82 7.94
CA ASN A 49 -2.93 2.08 8.67
C ASN A 49 -1.64 2.57 9.36
N GLU A 50 -0.71 1.65 9.63
CA GLU A 50 0.62 1.90 10.21
C GLU A 50 1.74 1.56 9.22
N SER A 51 1.40 1.31 7.96
CA SER A 51 2.38 1.14 6.89
C SER A 51 2.94 2.49 6.44
N GLU A 52 4.13 2.45 5.84
CA GLU A 52 4.77 3.64 5.31
C GLU A 52 5.22 3.42 3.85
N PRO A 53 4.81 4.29 2.90
CA PRO A 53 5.31 4.22 1.54
C PRO A 53 6.75 4.74 1.48
N MET A 54 7.61 3.97 0.82
CA MET A 54 9.04 4.21 0.69
C MET A 54 9.43 4.28 -0.78
N TYR A 55 10.50 5.02 -1.07
CA TYR A 55 11.09 5.09 -2.40
C TYR A 55 12.60 4.91 -2.27
N GLU A 56 13.13 3.83 -2.82
CA GLU A 56 14.56 3.48 -2.77
C GLU A 56 14.97 2.84 -4.09
N ASP A 57 16.21 3.10 -4.53
CA ASP A 57 16.79 2.50 -5.75
C ASP A 57 15.93 2.60 -7.02
N GLY A 58 15.09 3.63 -7.11
CA GLY A 58 14.24 3.89 -8.28
C GLY A 58 12.86 3.24 -8.22
N ASP A 59 12.49 2.59 -7.11
CA ASP A 59 11.21 1.90 -6.98
C ASP A 59 10.47 2.18 -5.66
N PHE A 60 9.16 1.98 -5.70
CA PHE A 60 8.30 2.10 -4.52
C PHE A 60 8.14 0.75 -3.83
N TYR A 61 8.15 0.79 -2.50
CA TYR A 61 7.68 -0.31 -1.67
C TYR A 61 6.94 0.24 -0.46
N VAL A 62 6.21 -0.62 0.24
CA VAL A 62 5.49 -0.23 1.46
C VAL A 62 6.10 -0.99 2.62
N GLN A 63 6.65 -0.24 3.58
CA GLN A 63 7.13 -0.81 4.83
C GLN A 63 5.94 -1.13 5.72
N LEU A 64 5.85 -2.40 6.14
CA LEU A 64 4.83 -2.87 7.07
C LEU A 64 5.24 -2.62 8.53
N PRO A 65 4.27 -2.54 9.45
CA PRO A 65 4.57 -2.55 10.87
C PRO A 65 5.17 -3.89 11.31
N GLU A 66 5.80 -3.92 12.48
CA GLU A 66 6.26 -5.17 13.10
C GLU A 66 5.09 -6.14 13.31
N ASN A 67 5.36 -7.44 13.08
CA ASN A 67 4.41 -8.55 13.21
C ASN A 67 3.03 -8.26 12.58
N PRO A 68 2.94 -7.99 11.27
CA PRO A 68 1.70 -7.52 10.62
C PRO A 68 0.53 -8.51 10.78
N LYS A 69 0.80 -9.82 10.83
CA LYS A 69 -0.23 -10.84 11.03
C LYS A 69 -0.86 -10.80 12.41
N GLU A 70 -0.07 -10.52 13.45
CA GLU A 70 -0.54 -10.47 14.83
C GLU A 70 -1.52 -9.30 15.06
N ARG A 71 -1.45 -8.28 14.19
CA ARG A 71 -2.36 -7.14 14.21
C ARG A 71 -3.73 -7.48 13.66
N LEU A 72 -3.85 -8.50 12.82
CA LEU A 72 -5.12 -8.90 12.22
C LEU A 72 -6.01 -9.60 13.26
N THR A 73 -7.08 -8.93 13.64
CA THR A 73 -8.06 -9.39 14.63
C THR A 73 -9.47 -9.36 14.03
N GLY A 74 -10.31 -10.30 14.46
CA GLY A 74 -11.72 -10.37 14.05
C GLY A 74 -11.97 -11.00 12.67
N VAL A 75 -10.93 -11.37 11.93
CA VAL A 75 -11.02 -12.14 10.68
C VAL A 75 -10.25 -13.45 10.85
N VAL A 76 -10.90 -14.58 10.57
CA VAL A 76 -10.26 -15.90 10.58
C VAL A 76 -9.81 -16.23 9.15
N VAL A 77 -8.51 -16.29 8.94
CA VAL A 77 -7.88 -16.60 7.65
C VAL A 77 -6.65 -17.46 7.90
N GLU A 78 -6.33 -18.36 6.98
CA GLU A 78 -5.10 -19.14 7.03
C GLU A 78 -3.89 -18.25 6.75
N ASP A 79 -2.79 -18.45 7.48
CA ASP A 79 -1.59 -17.62 7.38
C ASP A 79 -1.05 -17.53 5.95
N GLU A 80 -1.02 -18.65 5.21
CA GLU A 80 -0.57 -18.68 3.81
C GLU A 80 -1.45 -17.83 2.89
N LYS A 81 -2.76 -17.83 3.15
CA LYS A 81 -3.70 -17.00 2.39
C LYS A 81 -3.53 -15.53 2.76
N LEU A 82 -3.32 -15.21 4.03
CA LEU A 82 -3.05 -13.84 4.46
C LEU A 82 -1.77 -13.31 3.80
N ASP A 83 -0.68 -14.09 3.80
CA ASP A 83 0.57 -13.73 3.14
C ASP A 83 0.36 -13.42 1.67
N ALA A 84 -0.26 -14.35 0.93
CA ALA A 84 -0.47 -14.17 -0.50
C ALA A 84 -1.31 -12.91 -0.83
N VAL A 85 -2.34 -12.63 -0.04
CA VAL A 85 -3.19 -11.44 -0.22
C VAL A 85 -2.43 -10.17 0.14
N LEU A 86 -1.65 -10.20 1.23
CA LEU A 86 -0.87 -9.06 1.68
C LEU A 86 0.24 -8.72 0.68
N ASP A 87 0.99 -9.72 0.21
CA ASP A 87 2.02 -9.54 -0.82
C ASP A 87 1.42 -8.92 -2.09
N ARG A 88 0.29 -9.46 -2.56
CA ARG A 88 -0.44 -8.90 -3.72
C ARG A 88 -0.89 -7.46 -3.47
N TYR A 89 -1.29 -7.11 -2.25
CA TYR A 89 -1.68 -5.74 -1.87
C TYR A 89 -0.47 -4.81 -1.91
N LEU A 90 0.67 -5.23 -1.36
CA LEU A 90 1.91 -4.44 -1.40
C LEU A 90 2.36 -4.18 -2.85
N ASP A 91 2.28 -5.20 -3.71
CA ASP A 91 2.56 -5.07 -5.15
C ASP A 91 1.60 -4.08 -5.83
N GLU A 92 0.30 -4.14 -5.50
CA GLU A 92 -0.68 -3.18 -6.02
C GLU A 92 -0.38 -1.76 -5.55
N LEU A 93 -0.03 -1.57 -4.28
CA LEU A 93 0.34 -0.28 -3.74
C LEU A 93 1.57 0.27 -4.47
N ALA A 94 2.63 -0.51 -4.62
CA ALA A 94 3.82 -0.09 -5.37
C ALA A 94 3.47 0.33 -6.80
N ALA A 95 2.66 -0.47 -7.50
CA ALA A 95 2.19 -0.17 -8.85
C ALA A 95 1.34 1.12 -8.92
N GLU A 96 0.46 1.35 -7.94
CA GLU A 96 -0.36 2.56 -7.86
C GLU A 96 0.48 3.80 -7.56
N HIS A 97 1.49 3.70 -6.68
CA HIS A 97 2.44 4.79 -6.46
C HIS A 97 3.13 5.17 -7.78
N ARG A 98 3.71 4.19 -8.49
CA ARG A 98 4.32 4.44 -9.81
C ARG A 98 3.34 5.08 -10.79
N ARG A 99 2.10 4.61 -10.83
CA ARG A 99 1.05 5.14 -11.72
C ARG A 99 0.66 6.57 -11.40
N VAL A 100 0.42 6.88 -10.12
CA VAL A 100 0.03 8.21 -9.66
C VAL A 100 1.15 9.23 -9.89
N PHE A 101 2.41 8.80 -9.74
CA PHE A 101 3.60 9.61 -9.99
C PHE A 101 4.08 9.61 -11.44
N GLY A 102 3.44 8.83 -12.33
CA GLY A 102 3.77 8.82 -13.76
C GLY A 102 5.06 8.07 -14.12
N LEU A 103 5.51 7.13 -13.29
CA LEU A 103 6.73 6.34 -13.48
C LEU A 103 6.52 5.00 -14.23
N ASN A 104 5.36 4.85 -14.88
CA ASN A 104 5.04 3.68 -15.71
C ASN A 104 5.56 3.91 -17.13
N GLY A 105 6.89 3.82 -17.29
CA GLY A 105 7.56 3.77 -18.60
C GLY A 105 7.64 2.35 -19.14
#